data_AF-Q6H2X8-F1
#
_entry.id   AF-Q6H2X8-F1
#
_cell.length_a   1.000
_cell.length_b   1.000
_cell.length_c   1.000
_cell.angle_alpha   90.00
_cell.angle_beta   90.00
_cell.angle_gamma   90.00
#
_symmetry.space_group_name_H-M   'P 1'
#
loop_
_entity.id
_entity.type
_entity.pdbx_description
1 polymer ?
#
loop_
_entity_poly.entity_id
_entity_poly.type
_entity_poly.pdbx_seq_one_letter_code
_entity_poly.pdbx_strand_id
1 'polypeptide(L)'
;AGQGERLKDPDQLYTTLKNLLAQIKSHPSAWPFMEPVKKSEAPDYYEVIRFPIDLKTMTERLRSRYYVTRKLFVADLQRVIANCREYNPPDSEYCRCASALEKFFYFKLKEGGLIDK
;
A
#
# COMPACT_ATOMS: atom_id res chain seq x y z
N ALA A 1 0.08 -27.87 8.23
CA ALA A 1 -0.03 -26.88 9.32
C ALA A 1 0.90 -25.70 9.00
N GLY A 2 0.41 -24.69 8.28
CA GLY A 2 1.21 -23.53 7.89
C GLY A 2 0.74 -22.31 8.66
N GLN A 3 1.37 -22.03 9.80
CA GLN A 3 1.13 -20.81 10.57
C GLN A 3 1.68 -19.63 9.76
N GLY A 4 0.84 -19.03 8.92
CA GLY A 4 1.08 -17.68 8.41
C GLY A 4 1.04 -16.73 9.60
N GLU A 5 2.19 -16.56 10.22
CA GLU A 5 2.38 -16.00 11.56
C GLU A 5 1.58 -14.71 11.75
N ARG A 6 0.52 -14.79 12.57
CA ARG A 6 0.13 -13.63 13.38
C ARG A 6 1.40 -13.24 14.13
N LEU A 7 1.89 -12.01 13.96
CA LEU A 7 2.74 -11.42 14.98
C LEU A 7 1.99 -11.61 16.30
N LYS A 8 2.62 -12.30 17.26
CA LYS A 8 1.96 -12.77 18.49
C LYS A 8 1.42 -11.60 19.33
N ASP A 9 1.95 -10.40 19.08
CA ASP A 9 1.60 -9.15 19.74
C ASP A 9 0.97 -8.15 18.73
N PRO A 10 -0.32 -7.80 18.91
CA PRO A 10 -1.02 -6.79 18.11
C PRO A 10 -0.35 -5.40 18.11
N ASP A 11 0.32 -5.00 19.20
CA ASP A 11 1.00 -3.70 19.29
C ASP A 11 2.35 -3.72 18.59
N GLN A 12 3.06 -4.86 18.62
CA GLN A 12 4.24 -5.07 17.80
C GLN A 12 3.88 -5.02 16.30
N LEU A 13 2.80 -5.71 15.88
CA LEU A 13 2.30 -5.63 14.50
C LEU A 13 1.98 -4.19 14.11
N TYR A 14 1.21 -3.48 14.94
CA TYR A 14 0.85 -2.10 14.67
C TYR A 14 2.08 -1.19 14.50
N THR A 15 3.06 -1.31 15.40
CA THR A 15 4.30 -0.52 15.35
C THR A 15 5.10 -0.82 14.09
N THR A 16 5.24 -2.10 13.73
CA THR A 16 5.91 -2.52 12.50
C THR A 16 5.23 -1.96 11.26
N LEU A 17 3.89 -2.08 11.15
CA LEU A 17 3.14 -1.55 10.02
C LEU A 17 3.18 -0.02 9.96
N LYS A 18 3.17 0.66 11.10
CA LYS A 18 3.31 2.13 11.20
C LYS A 18 4.65 2.60 10.65
N ASN A 19 5.74 1.95 11.07
CA ASN A 19 7.09 2.29 10.62
C ASN A 19 7.28 1.99 9.13
N LEU A 20 6.70 0.89 8.63
CA LEU A 20 6.72 0.56 7.22
C LEU A 20 5.94 1.60 6.39
N LEU A 21 4.72 1.95 6.80
CA LEU A 21 3.90 2.94 6.10
C LEU A 21 4.57 4.33 6.09
N ALA A 22 5.23 4.71 7.18
CA ALA A 22 6.02 5.95 7.23
C ALA A 22 7.16 5.95 6.20
N GLN A 23 7.92 4.85 6.10
CA GLN A 23 8.99 4.71 5.10
C GLN A 23 8.45 4.75 3.66
N ILE A 24 7.33 4.09 3.39
CA ILE A 24 6.69 4.10 2.07
C ILE A 24 6.26 5.52 1.70
N LYS A 25 5.63 6.25 2.61
CA LYS A 25 5.17 7.64 2.37
C LYS A 25 6.32 8.62 2.15
N SER A 26 7.49 8.36 2.72
CA SER A 26 8.69 9.18 2.53
C SER A 26 9.46 8.85 1.25
N HIS A 27 9.07 7.80 0.51
CA HIS A 27 9.73 7.44 -0.73
C HIS A 27 9.45 8.50 -1.83
N PRO A 28 10.44 8.92 -2.64
CA PRO A 28 10.25 9.97 -3.65
C PRO A 28 9.14 9.67 -4.65
N SER A 29 8.90 8.40 -4.97
CA SER A 29 7.84 7.94 -5.88
C SER A 29 6.46 7.75 -5.23
N ALA A 30 6.28 8.14 -3.96
CA ALA A 30 5.01 7.97 -3.26
C ALA A 30 3.97 9.05 -3.58
N TRP A 31 4.41 10.19 -4.15
CA TRP A 31 3.58 11.38 -4.33
C TRP A 31 2.21 11.14 -5.01
N PRO A 32 2.03 10.26 -6.02
CA PRO A 32 0.72 10.06 -6.63
C PRO A 32 -0.27 9.34 -5.73
N PHE A 33 0.22 8.65 -4.71
CA PHE A 33 -0.55 7.73 -3.88
C PHE A 33 -0.82 8.32 -2.48
N MET A 34 -0.39 9.56 -2.23
CA MET A 34 -0.48 10.18 -0.90
C MET A 34 -1.92 10.50 -0.49
N GLU A 35 -2.79 10.81 -1.46
CA GLU A 35 -4.19 11.17 -1.25
C GLU A 35 -5.12 10.39 -2.19
N PRO A 36 -6.43 10.31 -1.89
CA PRO A 36 -7.40 9.75 -2.82
C PRO A 36 -7.42 10.52 -4.14
N VAL A 37 -7.52 9.80 -5.27
CA VAL A 37 -7.64 10.40 -6.60
C VAL A 37 -8.88 11.29 -6.67
N LYS A 38 -8.74 12.53 -7.13
CA LYS A 38 -9.88 13.44 -7.24
C LYS A 38 -10.59 13.24 -8.57
N LYS A 39 -11.92 13.26 -8.55
CA LYS A 39 -12.74 13.22 -9.79
C LYS A 39 -12.43 14.36 -10.76
N SER A 40 -11.94 15.50 -10.27
CA SER A 40 -11.51 16.61 -11.11
C SER A 40 -10.24 16.31 -11.92
N GLU A 41 -9.40 15.40 -11.43
CA GLU A 41 -8.14 14.98 -12.08
C GLU A 41 -8.37 13.76 -12.97
N ALA A 42 -9.29 12.88 -12.56
CA ALA A 42 -9.61 11.62 -13.23
C ALA A 42 -11.13 11.35 -13.15
N PRO A 43 -11.94 11.89 -14.10
CA PRO A 43 -13.41 11.92 -14.01
C PRO A 43 -14.08 10.55 -13.91
N ASP A 44 -13.56 9.55 -14.62
CA ASP A 44 -14.08 8.18 -14.70
C ASP A 44 -13.40 7.20 -13.73
N TYR A 45 -12.46 7.67 -12.91
CA TYR A 45 -11.63 6.80 -12.05
C TYR A 45 -12.46 5.86 -11.17
N TYR A 46 -13.52 6.37 -10.55
CA TYR A 46 -14.38 5.60 -9.64
C TYR A 46 -15.39 4.70 -10.36
N GLU A 47 -15.51 4.83 -11.69
CA GLU A 47 -16.30 3.92 -12.53
C GLU A 47 -15.45 2.73 -12.98
N VAL A 48 -14.18 2.99 -13.30
CA VAL A 48 -13.18 2.00 -13.71
C VAL A 48 -12.66 1.22 -12.48
N ILE A 49 -12.15 1.92 -11.47
CA ILE A 49 -11.51 1.33 -10.29
C ILE A 49 -12.54 1.07 -9.19
N ARG A 50 -12.86 -0.22 -8.99
CA ARG A 50 -13.89 -0.66 -8.04
C ARG A 50 -13.51 -0.54 -6.57
N PHE A 51 -12.22 -0.63 -6.26
CA PHE A 51 -11.71 -0.65 -4.89
C PHE A 51 -10.61 0.40 -4.71
N PRO A 52 -10.93 1.70 -4.78
CA PRO A 52 -9.95 2.77 -4.63
C PRO A 52 -9.29 2.70 -3.25
N ILE A 53 -8.00 3.01 -3.22
CA ILE A 53 -7.18 3.03 -2.02
C ILE A 53 -5.98 3.96 -2.25
N ASP A 54 -5.49 4.55 -1.17
CA ASP A 54 -4.38 5.50 -1.14
C ASP A 54 -3.71 5.46 0.24
N LEU A 55 -2.54 6.08 0.37
CA LEU A 55 -1.71 6.04 1.58
C LEU A 55 -2.32 6.83 2.75
N LYS A 56 -3.17 7.83 2.50
CA LYS A 56 -3.93 8.53 3.54
C LYS A 56 -5.02 7.62 4.10
N THR A 57 -5.82 6.98 3.25
CA THR A 57 -6.81 5.98 3.65
C THR A 57 -6.14 4.81 4.38
N MET A 58 -4.98 4.34 3.92
CA MET A 58 -4.22 3.31 4.64
C MET A 58 -3.73 3.80 6.02
N THR A 59 -3.32 5.07 6.15
CA THR A 59 -2.94 5.66 7.44
C THR A 59 -4.13 5.66 8.40
N GLU A 60 -5.32 6.01 7.93
CA GLU A 60 -6.56 6.02 8.72
C GLU A 60 -6.97 4.61 9.15
N ARG A 61 -6.94 3.63 8.22
CA ARG A 61 -7.16 2.20 8.52
C ARG A 61 -6.18 1.66 9.56
N LEU A 62 -4.91 2.05 9.46
CA LEU A 62 -3.92 1.64 10.47
C LEU A 62 -4.29 2.21 11.85
N ARG A 63 -4.58 3.51 11.93
CA ARG A 63 -4.97 4.19 13.18
C ARG A 63 -6.22 3.61 13.82
N SER A 64 -7.18 3.13 13.02
CA SER A 64 -8.39 2.46 13.50
C SER A 64 -8.19 0.98 13.85
N ARG A 65 -6.95 0.48 13.87
CA ARG A 65 -6.59 -0.92 14.13
C ARG A 65 -7.21 -1.91 13.13
N TYR A 66 -7.52 -1.48 11.90
CA TYR A 66 -8.08 -2.33 10.85
C TYR A 66 -7.14 -3.46 10.43
N TYR A 67 -5.82 -3.20 10.38
CA TYR A 67 -4.82 -4.17 9.97
C TYR A 67 -4.44 -5.14 11.08
N VAL A 68 -5.40 -5.98 11.50
CA VAL A 68 -5.21 -7.04 12.51
C VAL A 68 -4.32 -8.19 12.01
N THR A 69 -4.01 -8.21 10.72
CA THR A 69 -3.02 -9.12 10.13
C THR A 69 -2.16 -8.39 9.10
N ARG A 70 -0.92 -8.86 8.93
CA ARG A 70 -0.01 -8.36 7.88
C ARG A 70 -0.62 -8.47 6.48
N LYS A 71 -1.39 -9.54 6.22
CA LYS A 71 -2.03 -9.81 4.92
C LYS A 71 -2.99 -8.69 4.49
N LEU A 72 -3.76 -8.13 5.43
CA LEU A 72 -4.68 -7.02 5.13
C LEU A 72 -3.92 -5.76 4.69
N PHE A 73 -2.80 -5.45 5.36
CA PHE A 73 -1.97 -4.30 5.00
C PHE A 73 -1.31 -4.50 3.63
N VAL A 74 -0.74 -5.69 3.39
CA VAL A 74 -0.10 -6.02 2.11
C VAL A 74 -1.10 -5.97 0.95
N ALA A 75 -2.32 -6.46 1.16
CA ALA A 75 -3.37 -6.43 0.13
C ALA A 75 -3.76 -4.99 -0.26
N ASP A 76 -3.85 -4.07 0.71
CA ASP A 76 -4.12 -2.66 0.42
C ASP A 76 -2.96 -2.00 -0.32
N LEU A 77 -1.72 -2.30 0.08
CA LEU A 77 -0.53 -1.75 -0.57
C LEU A 77 -0.37 -2.23 -2.01
N GLN A 78 -0.58 -3.53 -2.26
CA GLN A 78 -0.61 -4.09 -3.61
C GLN A 78 -1.73 -3.49 -4.45
N ARG A 79 -2.88 -3.21 -3.84
CA ARG A 79 -4.02 -2.60 -4.55
C ARG A 79 -3.75 -1.16 -4.97
N VAL A 80 -2.98 -0.37 -4.22
CA VAL A 80 -2.50 0.95 -4.67
C VAL A 80 -1.79 0.82 -6.02
N ILE A 81 -0.90 -0.17 -6.15
CA ILE A 81 -0.11 -0.41 -7.37
C ILE A 81 -0.97 -0.97 -8.50
N ALA A 82 -1.83 -1.95 -8.19
CA ALA A 82 -2.71 -2.58 -9.17
C ALA A 82 -3.67 -1.58 -9.79
N ASN A 83 -4.36 -0.77 -8.96
CA ASN A 83 -5.27 0.27 -9.44
C ASN A 83 -4.54 1.30 -10.32
N CYS A 84 -3.31 1.68 -9.93
CA CYS A 84 -2.49 2.60 -10.73
C CYS A 84 -2.20 2.03 -12.12
N ARG A 85 -1.79 0.76 -12.22
CA ARG A 85 -1.49 0.08 -13.49
C ARG A 85 -2.73 -0.21 -14.34
N GLU A 86 -3.88 -0.42 -13.70
CA GLU A 86 -5.14 -0.65 -14.38
C GLU A 86 -5.69 0.63 -15.01
N TYR A 87 -5.57 1.76 -14.30
CA TYR A 87 -6.12 3.03 -14.77
C TYR A 87 -5.19 3.78 -15.74
N ASN A 88 -3.87 3.76 -15.49
CA ASN A 88 -2.93 4.61 -16.21
C ASN A 88 -2.23 3.86 -17.36
N PRO A 89 -1.83 4.57 -18.43
CA PRO A 89 -0.98 4.00 -19.48
C PRO A 89 0.31 3.39 -18.91
N PRO A 90 0.81 2.25 -19.44
CA PRO A 90 2.00 1.57 -18.91
C PRO A 90 3.27 2.44 -18.88
N ASP A 91 3.39 3.38 -19.82
CA ASP A 91 4.49 4.32 -19.97
C ASP A 91 4.28 5.65 -19.23
N SER A 92 3.21 5.77 -18.44
CA SER A 92 2.96 6.96 -17.62
C SER A 92 3.96 7.10 -16.46
N GLU A 93 4.13 8.34 -15.98
CA GLU A 93 4.92 8.61 -14.77
C GLU A 93 4.33 7.91 -13.54
N TYR A 94 3.00 7.80 -13.48
CA TYR A 94 2.28 7.09 -12.43
C TYR A 94 2.67 5.60 -12.36
N CYS A 95 2.70 4.92 -13.51
CA CYS A 95 3.12 3.50 -13.58
C CYS A 95 4.62 3.31 -13.25
N ARG A 96 5.49 4.26 -13.64
CA ARG A 96 6.90 4.27 -13.21
C ARG A 96 7.02 4.42 -11.70
N CYS A 97 6.28 5.37 -11.11
CA CYS A 97 6.27 5.60 -9.67
C CYS A 97 5.72 4.38 -8.92
N ALA A 98 4.66 3.75 -9.42
CA ALA A 98 4.07 2.54 -8.86
C ALA A 98 5.10 1.39 -8.83
N SER A 99 5.84 1.20 -9.92
CA SER A 99 6.85 0.14 -10.02
C SER A 99 8.05 0.40 -9.10
N ALA A 100 8.50 1.65 -8.98
CA ALA A 100 9.55 2.02 -8.04
C ALA A 100 9.13 1.79 -6.58
N LEU A 101 7.91 2.20 -6.22
CA LEU A 101 7.37 2.04 -4.88
C LEU A 101 7.11 0.56 -4.55
N GLU A 102 6.64 -0.22 -5.52
CA GLU A 102 6.45 -1.68 -5.40
C GLU A 102 7.75 -2.39 -5.04
N LYS A 103 8.81 -2.13 -5.79
CA LYS A 103 10.14 -2.67 -5.51
C LYS A 103 10.60 -2.30 -4.10
N PHE A 104 10.41 -1.04 -3.70
CA PHE A 104 10.80 -0.55 -2.39
C PHE A 104 10.05 -1.25 -1.25
N PHE A 105 8.71 -1.33 -1.32
CA PHE A 105 7.98 -1.96 -0.22
C PHE A 105 8.20 -3.47 -0.16
N TYR A 106 8.40 -4.17 -1.28
CA TYR A 106 8.75 -5.60 -1.24
C TYR A 106 10.10 -5.81 -0.55
N PHE A 107 11.10 -4.97 -0.85
CA PHE A 107 12.37 -4.99 -0.12
C PHE A 107 12.15 -4.82 1.39
N LYS A 108 11.33 -3.84 1.80
CA LYS A 108 11.02 -3.59 3.21
C LYS A 108 10.19 -4.68 3.88
N LEU A 109 9.27 -5.31 3.16
CA LEU A 109 8.50 -6.45 3.64
C LEU A 109 9.42 -7.66 3.89
N LYS A 110 10.39 -7.91 3.00
CA LYS A 110 11.39 -8.98 3.21
C LYS A 110 12.33 -8.66 4.38
N GLU A 111 12.85 -7.44 4.44
CA GLU A 111 13.73 -6.97 5.52
C GLU A 111 13.05 -7.09 6.90
N GLY A 112 11.76 -6.76 6.98
CA GLY A 112 10.96 -6.87 8.20
C GLY A 112 10.41 -8.25 8.52
N GLY A 113 10.72 -9.29 7.73
CA GLY A 113 10.18 -10.65 7.92
C GLY A 113 8.65 -10.75 7.76
N LEU A 114 8.03 -9.83 7.01
CA LEU A 114 6.58 -9.75 6.83
C LEU A 114 6.06 -10.60 5.68
N ILE A 115 6.94 -11.04 4.79
CA ILE A 115 6.67 -12.00 3.72
C ILE A 115 7.78 -13.05 3.70
N ASP A 116 7.44 -14.26 3.27
CA ASP A 116 8.40 -15.36 3.15
C ASP A 116 9.48 -15.02 2.10
N LYS A 117 10.69 -15.56 2.29
CA LYS A 117 11.88 -15.27 1.46
C LYS A 117 11.66 -15.61 -0.01
#